data_AF-A0AA51D9Q7-F1
#
_entry.id   AF-A0AA51D9Q7-F1
#
_cell.length_a   1.000
_cell.length_b   1.000
_cell.length_c   1.000
_cell.angle_alpha   90.00
_cell.angle_beta   90.00
_cell.angle_gamma   90.00
#
_symmetry.space_group_name_H-M   'P 1'
#
loop_
_entity.id
_entity.type
_entity.pdbx_description
1 polymer ?
#
loop_
_entity_poly.entity_id
_entity_poly.type
_entity_poly.pdbx_seq_one_letter_code
_entity_poly.pdbx_strand_id
1 'polypeptide(L)'
;MKINIINPGKDSIFTNANLDFSPVAVKVSGCLGEGTTHAASGITVMLTGAEAKEFGGFQASNIGSSEGKLKDHVVRNKFGTPDSSDIILHFDFIFNEGHARTREGIIAAHMAADEFIEDIRSCLKSLSADTAYKSKEYFDTLKINSPRIVLVKLVSGLGCMYETAIFPGEPGGCLNSRSIMDVSNMPLFVTPSQYKDGVVHSLC
;
A
#
# COMPACT_ATOMS: atom_id res chain seq x y z
N MET A 1 -14.87 -10.48 1.16
CA MET A 1 -13.41 -10.51 1.38
C MET A 1 -12.99 -11.92 1.75
N LYS A 2 -11.95 -12.45 1.12
CA LYS A 2 -11.31 -13.72 1.48
C LYS A 2 -9.84 -13.46 1.80
N ILE A 3 -9.33 -14.01 2.89
CA ILE A 3 -7.93 -13.85 3.30
C ILE A 3 -7.20 -15.16 3.02
N ASN A 4 -6.05 -15.09 2.35
CA ASN A 4 -5.18 -16.23 2.08
C ASN A 4 -3.74 -15.92 2.51
N ILE A 5 -2.98 -16.96 2.82
CA ILE A 5 -1.54 -16.86 3.05
C ILE A 5 -0.84 -17.58 1.91
N ILE A 6 -0.05 -16.85 1.13
CA ILE A 6 0.71 -17.40 0.01
C ILE A 6 2.17 -17.49 0.45
N ASN A 7 2.64 -18.72 0.68
CA ASN A 7 4.02 -18.97 1.07
C ASN A 7 4.99 -18.72 -0.11
N PRO A 8 6.28 -18.43 0.18
CA PRO A 8 7.32 -18.30 -0.84
C PRO A 8 7.31 -19.48 -1.82
N GLY A 9 7.38 -19.17 -3.13
CA GLY A 9 7.35 -20.16 -4.20
C GLY A 9 5.98 -20.81 -4.48
N LYS A 10 4.89 -20.40 -3.81
CA LYS A 10 3.52 -20.88 -4.06
C LYS A 10 2.66 -19.90 -4.86
N ASP A 11 3.26 -19.22 -5.82
CA ASP A 11 2.68 -18.15 -6.66
C ASP A 11 2.10 -18.60 -8.00
N SER A 12 2.07 -19.91 -8.26
CA SER A 12 1.39 -20.49 -9.41
C SER A 12 -0.13 -20.63 -9.16
N ILE A 13 -0.73 -19.65 -8.48
CA ILE A 13 -2.16 -19.58 -8.17
C ILE A 13 -2.82 -18.50 -9.02
N PHE A 14 -4.11 -18.66 -9.29
CA PHE A 14 -4.90 -17.59 -9.90
C PHE A 14 -5.18 -16.49 -8.87
N THR A 15 -4.99 -15.24 -9.28
CA THR A 15 -5.39 -14.05 -8.55
C THR A 15 -6.26 -13.17 -9.44
N ASN A 16 -7.25 -12.50 -8.83
CA ASN A 16 -7.92 -11.40 -9.50
C ASN A 16 -6.93 -10.24 -9.74
N ALA A 17 -7.37 -9.22 -10.47
CA ALA A 17 -6.53 -8.05 -10.72
C ALA A 17 -6.01 -7.44 -9.42
N ASN A 18 -4.72 -7.15 -9.43
CA ASN A 18 -4.00 -6.54 -8.33
C ASN A 18 -4.47 -5.11 -8.12
N LEU A 19 -4.76 -4.79 -6.87
CA LEU A 19 -5.05 -3.44 -6.41
C LEU A 19 -3.81 -2.80 -5.81
N ASP A 20 -3.13 -3.49 -4.89
CA ASP A 20 -2.00 -2.92 -4.16
C ASP A 20 -1.07 -3.99 -3.55
N PHE A 21 0.19 -3.58 -3.35
CA PHE A 21 1.14 -4.22 -2.44
C PHE A 21 1.63 -3.22 -1.40
N SER A 22 1.40 -3.53 -0.13
CA SER A 22 1.74 -2.64 0.98
C SER A 22 2.53 -3.34 2.08
N PRO A 23 3.36 -2.60 2.84
CA PRO A 23 4.05 -3.14 4.01
C PRO A 23 3.10 -3.26 5.21
N VAL A 24 3.45 -4.13 6.15
CA VAL A 24 2.89 -4.06 7.51
C VAL A 24 3.85 -3.24 8.38
N ALA A 25 3.53 -1.96 8.58
CA ALA A 25 4.35 -1.03 9.34
C ALA A 25 3.53 -0.13 10.26
N VAL A 26 4.10 0.27 11.39
CA VAL A 26 3.43 1.05 12.44
C VAL A 26 4.38 2.06 13.09
N LYS A 27 3.88 3.26 13.40
CA LYS A 27 4.56 4.26 14.23
C LYS A 27 4.51 3.84 15.69
N VAL A 28 5.69 3.71 16.29
CA VAL A 28 5.86 3.48 17.73
C VAL A 28 5.99 4.80 18.47
N SER A 29 6.65 5.78 17.84
CA SER A 29 6.80 7.14 18.33
C SER A 29 6.82 8.14 17.17
N GLY A 30 6.44 9.39 17.45
CA GLY A 30 6.36 10.45 16.44
C GLY A 30 5.18 10.28 15.48
N CYS A 31 5.23 11.02 14.38
CA CYS A 31 4.26 10.97 13.29
C CYS A 31 4.91 10.56 11.96
N LEU A 32 4.14 10.49 10.87
CA LEU A 32 4.71 10.17 9.56
C LEU A 32 5.83 11.16 9.20
N GLY A 33 7.02 10.62 8.92
CA GLY A 33 8.23 11.36 8.59
C GLY A 33 9.21 11.59 9.74
N GLU A 34 8.87 11.22 10.97
CA GLU A 34 9.78 11.37 12.12
C GLU A 34 9.59 10.24 13.15
N GLY A 35 10.49 10.13 14.12
CA GLY A 35 10.39 9.13 15.18
C GLY A 35 10.69 7.70 14.70
N THR A 36 10.07 6.71 15.36
CA THR A 36 10.38 5.29 15.15
C THR A 36 9.23 4.56 14.48
N THR A 37 9.53 3.86 13.40
CA THR A 37 8.62 2.96 12.69
C THR A 37 9.08 1.51 12.88
N HIS A 38 8.20 0.64 13.34
CA HIS A 38 8.41 -0.81 13.24
C HIS A 38 7.79 -1.31 11.95
N ALA A 39 8.48 -2.20 11.24
CA ALA A 39 7.98 -2.84 10.03
C ALA A 39 8.19 -4.35 10.12
N ALA A 40 7.15 -5.13 9.85
CA ALA A 40 7.26 -6.58 9.80
C ALA A 40 8.07 -6.98 8.56
N SER A 41 9.14 -7.75 8.77
CA SER A 41 9.98 -8.27 7.68
C SER A 41 9.52 -9.66 7.26
N GLY A 42 9.71 -10.03 5.99
CA GLY A 42 9.33 -11.35 5.47
C GLY A 42 7.84 -11.51 5.18
N ILE A 43 7.08 -10.42 5.22
CA ILE A 43 5.65 -10.39 4.92
C ILE A 43 5.32 -9.15 4.06
N THR A 44 4.52 -9.35 3.02
CA THR A 44 3.97 -8.28 2.20
C THR A 44 2.46 -8.47 2.08
N VAL A 45 1.69 -7.38 2.18
CA VAL A 45 0.24 -7.39 1.97
C VAL A 45 -0.02 -7.31 0.47
N MET A 46 -1.02 -8.04 -0.01
CA MET A 46 -1.51 -7.95 -1.39
C MET A 46 -3.02 -7.83 -1.40
N LEU A 47 -3.55 -6.86 -2.12
CA LEU A 47 -4.97 -6.70 -2.35
C LEU A 47 -5.27 -7.05 -3.81
N THR A 48 -6.30 -7.86 -4.03
CA THR A 48 -6.85 -8.13 -5.37
C THR A 48 -8.35 -8.01 -5.35
N GLY A 49 -8.98 -7.83 -6.52
CA GLY A 49 -10.42 -7.99 -6.56
C GLY A 49 -11.10 -7.91 -7.91
N ALA A 50 -12.35 -8.33 -7.91
CA ALA A 50 -13.24 -8.36 -9.07
C ALA A 50 -14.71 -8.28 -8.63
N GLU A 51 -15.61 -7.89 -9.52
CA GLU A 51 -17.06 -8.01 -9.29
C GLU A 51 -17.47 -9.49 -9.25
N ALA A 52 -18.57 -9.79 -8.55
CA ALA A 52 -19.11 -11.15 -8.55
C ALA A 52 -19.43 -11.62 -9.98
N LYS A 53 -19.23 -12.93 -10.23
CA LYS A 53 -19.41 -13.51 -11.58
C LYS A 53 -20.82 -13.35 -12.13
N GLU A 54 -21.82 -13.32 -11.24
CA GLU A 54 -23.22 -13.07 -11.60
C GLU A 54 -23.47 -11.66 -12.15
N PHE A 55 -22.56 -10.72 -11.87
CA PHE A 55 -22.54 -9.36 -12.41
C PHE A 55 -21.50 -9.17 -13.54
N GLY A 56 -21.04 -10.27 -14.15
CA GLY A 56 -20.11 -10.24 -15.29
C GLY A 56 -18.64 -10.39 -14.93
N GLY A 57 -18.27 -10.43 -13.64
CA GLY A 57 -16.90 -10.77 -13.22
C GLY A 57 -15.83 -9.72 -13.59
N PHE A 58 -16.24 -8.46 -13.74
CA PHE A 58 -15.34 -7.36 -14.11
C PHE A 58 -14.19 -7.23 -13.10
N GLN A 59 -12.97 -7.23 -13.59
CA GLN A 59 -11.79 -7.07 -12.75
C GLN A 59 -11.67 -5.63 -12.23
N ALA A 60 -11.19 -5.47 -11.01
CA ALA A 60 -10.86 -4.16 -10.49
C ALA A 60 -9.62 -3.62 -11.26
N SER A 61 -9.63 -2.34 -11.64
CA SER A 61 -8.64 -1.72 -12.55
C SER A 61 -8.79 -2.12 -14.03
N ASN A 62 -9.42 -1.22 -14.81
CA ASN A 62 -9.91 -1.49 -16.17
C ASN A 62 -8.87 -1.25 -17.29
N ILE A 63 -7.68 -0.71 -16.98
CA ILE A 63 -6.62 -0.42 -17.96
C ILE A 63 -5.35 -1.17 -17.53
N GLY A 64 -5.11 -2.35 -18.08
CA GLY A 64 -3.95 -3.19 -17.74
C GLY A 64 -4.23 -4.21 -16.64
N SER A 65 -5.39 -4.87 -16.72
CA SER A 65 -5.81 -5.90 -15.76
C SER A 65 -4.73 -6.98 -15.61
N SER A 66 -4.49 -7.38 -14.37
CA SER A 66 -3.39 -8.27 -13.95
C SER A 66 -3.91 -9.61 -13.39
N GLU A 67 -5.16 -9.95 -13.70
CA GLU A 67 -5.74 -11.22 -13.33
C GLU A 67 -5.08 -12.37 -14.10
N GLY A 68 -4.86 -13.48 -13.41
CA GLY A 68 -4.11 -14.59 -13.97
C GLY A 68 -3.24 -15.24 -12.91
N LYS A 69 -2.19 -15.94 -13.36
CA LYS A 69 -1.25 -16.55 -12.43
C LYS A 69 -0.36 -15.47 -11.84
N LEU A 70 -0.33 -15.34 -10.52
CA LEU A 70 0.40 -14.29 -9.82
C LEU A 70 1.87 -14.17 -10.31
N LYS A 71 2.56 -15.29 -10.47
CA LYS A 71 3.95 -15.33 -10.95
C LYS A 71 4.18 -14.76 -12.36
N ASP A 72 3.14 -14.74 -13.20
CA ASP A 72 3.25 -14.29 -14.60
C ASP A 72 3.04 -12.77 -14.69
N HIS A 73 2.42 -12.15 -13.66
CA HIS A 73 2.08 -10.73 -13.63
C HIS A 73 2.89 -9.89 -12.64
N VAL A 74 3.58 -10.50 -11.67
CA VAL A 74 4.33 -9.78 -10.64
C VAL A 74 5.83 -10.05 -10.74
N VAL A 75 6.60 -8.98 -10.98
CA VAL A 75 8.07 -9.02 -10.90
C VAL A 75 8.50 -8.75 -9.47
N ARG A 76 9.02 -9.78 -8.80
CA ARG A 76 9.49 -9.71 -7.40
C ARG A 76 10.81 -8.97 -7.21
N ASN A 77 11.13 -8.69 -5.94
CA ASN A 77 12.37 -8.06 -5.48
C ASN A 77 12.59 -6.68 -6.13
N LYS A 78 11.50 -5.91 -6.28
CA LYS A 78 11.52 -4.51 -6.73
C LYS A 78 10.89 -3.65 -5.64
N PHE A 79 11.20 -2.35 -5.65
CA PHE A 79 10.50 -1.42 -4.77
C PHE A 79 9.01 -1.43 -5.08
N GLY A 80 8.18 -1.68 -4.06
CA GLY A 80 6.73 -1.81 -4.22
C GLY A 80 6.24 -3.19 -4.66
N THR A 81 7.11 -4.21 -4.71
CA THR A 81 6.67 -5.60 -4.94
C THR A 81 7.26 -6.53 -3.86
N PRO A 82 6.62 -7.69 -3.59
CA PRO A 82 7.12 -8.62 -2.59
C PRO A 82 8.53 -9.12 -2.90
N ASP A 83 9.33 -9.33 -1.86
CA ASP A 83 10.57 -10.08 -1.99
C ASP A 83 10.26 -11.56 -2.27
N SER A 84 11.18 -12.25 -2.93
CA SER A 84 11.03 -13.68 -3.25
C SER A 84 10.93 -14.60 -2.03
N SER A 85 11.42 -14.12 -0.88
CA SER A 85 11.31 -14.78 0.42
C SER A 85 10.08 -14.40 1.23
N ASP A 86 9.27 -13.43 0.77
CA ASP A 86 8.13 -12.94 1.55
C ASP A 86 6.95 -13.92 1.52
N ILE A 87 6.30 -14.04 2.67
CA ILE A 87 4.93 -14.51 2.76
C ILE A 87 4.02 -13.39 2.26
N ILE A 88 3.08 -13.70 1.37
CA ILE A 88 2.07 -12.73 0.95
C ILE A 88 0.80 -12.94 1.76
N LEU A 89 0.40 -11.92 2.53
CA LEU A 89 -0.90 -11.84 3.17
C LEU A 89 -1.90 -11.26 2.17
N HIS A 90 -2.69 -12.15 1.57
CA HIS A 90 -3.52 -11.84 0.41
C HIS A 90 -4.98 -11.61 0.80
N PHE A 91 -5.48 -10.42 0.54
CA PHE A 91 -6.89 -10.05 0.64
C PHE A 91 -7.51 -10.05 -0.76
N ASP A 92 -8.45 -10.96 -0.99
CA ASP A 92 -9.19 -11.05 -2.24
C ASP A 92 -10.63 -10.54 -2.07
N PHE A 93 -10.97 -9.49 -2.78
CA PHE A 93 -12.25 -8.80 -2.70
C PHE A 93 -13.16 -9.20 -3.86
N ILE A 94 -14.37 -9.63 -3.51
CA ILE A 94 -15.47 -9.78 -4.45
C ILE A 94 -16.41 -8.61 -4.22
N PHE A 95 -16.52 -7.74 -5.22
CA PHE A 95 -17.34 -6.53 -5.19
C PHE A 95 -18.75 -6.81 -5.70
N ASN A 96 -19.71 -6.03 -5.21
CA ASN A 96 -21.04 -5.94 -5.81
C ASN A 96 -20.97 -5.27 -7.19
N GLU A 97 -22.02 -5.40 -7.99
CA GLU A 97 -22.11 -4.79 -9.33
C GLU A 97 -21.67 -3.32 -9.32
N GLY A 98 -20.76 -2.97 -10.23
CA GLY A 98 -20.20 -1.63 -10.38
C GLY A 98 -19.09 -1.25 -9.40
N HIS A 99 -18.98 -1.89 -8.24
CA HIS A 99 -18.13 -1.37 -7.15
C HIS A 99 -16.64 -1.62 -7.35
N ALA A 100 -16.24 -2.56 -8.22
CA ALA A 100 -14.84 -2.74 -8.59
C ALA A 100 -14.30 -1.61 -9.48
N ARG A 101 -15.18 -0.69 -9.93
CA ARG A 101 -14.87 0.41 -10.87
C ARG A 101 -15.16 1.78 -10.28
N THR A 102 -15.57 1.84 -9.02
CA THR A 102 -15.88 3.08 -8.29
C THR A 102 -14.81 3.37 -7.25
N ARG A 103 -14.52 4.66 -7.06
CA ARG A 103 -13.64 5.15 -5.99
C ARG A 103 -14.04 4.59 -4.62
N GLU A 104 -15.33 4.63 -4.31
CA GLU A 104 -15.90 4.22 -3.03
C GLU A 104 -15.65 2.74 -2.75
N GLY A 105 -15.84 1.89 -3.76
CA GLY A 105 -15.57 0.46 -3.64
C GLY A 105 -14.09 0.16 -3.41
N ILE A 106 -13.18 0.79 -4.16
CA ILE A 106 -11.73 0.59 -4.00
C ILE A 106 -11.24 1.06 -2.63
N ILE A 107 -11.71 2.23 -2.17
CA ILE A 107 -11.41 2.74 -0.82
C ILE A 107 -11.93 1.77 0.24
N ALA A 108 -13.17 1.28 0.11
CA ALA A 108 -13.75 0.36 1.08
C ALA A 108 -12.95 -0.95 1.20
N ALA A 109 -12.44 -1.48 0.09
CA ALA A 109 -11.55 -2.65 0.11
C ALA A 109 -10.24 -2.38 0.87
N HIS A 110 -9.60 -1.24 0.60
CA HIS A 110 -8.37 -0.86 1.29
C HIS A 110 -8.59 -0.61 2.78
N MET A 111 -9.67 0.09 3.14
CA MET A 111 -10.02 0.32 4.55
C MET A 111 -10.28 -1.00 5.28
N ALA A 112 -11.01 -1.95 4.67
CA ALA A 112 -11.28 -3.25 5.27
C ALA A 112 -10.00 -4.10 5.46
N ALA A 113 -9.07 -4.05 4.50
CA ALA A 113 -7.77 -4.72 4.66
C ALA A 113 -6.92 -4.04 5.73
N ASP A 114 -6.88 -2.70 5.74
CA ASP A 114 -6.06 -1.92 6.67
C ASP A 114 -6.57 -2.02 8.13
N GLU A 115 -7.89 -2.15 8.33
CA GLU A 115 -8.49 -2.47 9.64
C GLU A 115 -8.01 -3.83 10.16
N PHE A 116 -7.93 -4.85 9.32
CA PHE A 116 -7.37 -6.14 9.71
C PHE A 116 -5.86 -6.04 10.01
N ILE A 117 -5.12 -5.27 9.20
CA ILE A 117 -3.68 -5.08 9.37
C ILE A 117 -3.38 -4.34 10.68
N GLU A 118 -4.30 -3.51 11.17
CA GLU A 118 -4.17 -2.80 12.45
C GLU A 118 -4.00 -3.73 13.66
N ASP A 119 -4.61 -4.92 13.62
CA ASP A 119 -4.41 -5.95 14.65
C ASP A 119 -2.94 -6.45 14.66
N ILE A 120 -2.35 -6.61 13.48
CA ILE A 120 -0.95 -7.01 13.31
C ILE A 120 -0.03 -5.87 13.75
N ARG A 121 -0.35 -4.63 13.37
CA ARG A 121 0.38 -3.42 13.78
C ARG A 121 0.36 -3.23 15.28
N SER A 122 -0.76 -3.49 15.94
CA SER A 122 -0.87 -3.43 17.40
C SER A 122 0.10 -4.39 18.10
N CYS A 123 0.22 -5.62 17.57
CA CYS A 123 1.22 -6.58 18.05
C CYS A 123 2.64 -6.05 17.80
N LEU A 124 2.93 -5.57 16.59
CA LEU A 124 4.24 -5.05 16.18
C LEU A 124 4.69 -3.83 17.01
N LYS A 125 3.75 -2.96 17.38
CA LYS A 125 3.97 -1.76 18.19
C LYS A 125 4.36 -2.08 19.63
N SER A 126 3.90 -3.22 20.14
CA SER A 126 4.22 -3.69 21.50
C SER A 126 5.60 -4.34 21.64
N LEU A 127 6.26 -4.66 20.53
CA LEU A 127 7.59 -5.28 20.54
C LEU A 127 8.67 -4.29 21.00
N SER A 128 9.69 -4.79 21.70
CA SER A 128 10.89 -4.00 22.01
C SER A 128 11.72 -3.78 20.74
N ALA A 129 12.35 -2.61 20.62
CA ALA A 129 13.31 -2.32 19.55
C ALA A 129 14.46 -3.34 19.48
N ASP A 130 14.83 -3.96 20.59
CA ASP A 130 15.89 -4.99 20.66
C ASP A 130 15.52 -6.28 19.91
N THR A 131 14.23 -6.49 19.61
CA THR A 131 13.76 -7.64 18.82
C THR A 131 13.95 -7.44 17.31
N ALA A 132 14.36 -6.24 16.89
CA ALA A 132 14.51 -5.92 15.48
C ALA A 132 15.63 -6.76 14.85
N TYR A 133 15.26 -7.57 13.86
CA TYR A 133 16.24 -8.28 13.01
C TYR A 133 17.15 -7.31 12.24
N LYS A 134 16.62 -6.13 11.90
CA LYS A 134 17.34 -5.06 11.19
C LYS A 134 16.87 -3.71 11.70
N SER A 135 17.83 -2.82 11.98
CA SER A 135 17.57 -1.42 12.27
C SER A 135 18.27 -0.52 11.25
N LYS A 136 17.65 0.61 10.92
CA LYS A 136 18.24 1.62 10.06
C LYS A 136 17.72 3.00 10.44
N GLU A 137 18.65 3.91 10.69
CA GLU A 137 18.35 5.32 10.97
C GLU A 137 18.47 6.17 9.71
N TYR A 138 17.62 7.18 9.61
CA TYR A 138 17.60 8.14 8.52
C TYR A 138 17.65 9.55 9.11
N PHE A 139 18.54 10.38 8.57
CA PHE A 139 18.70 11.77 9.00
C PHE A 139 18.28 12.71 7.88
N ASP A 140 17.25 13.52 8.13
CA ASP A 140 16.89 14.65 7.28
C ASP A 140 17.53 15.91 7.88
N THR A 141 18.67 16.33 7.33
CA THR A 141 19.49 17.42 7.89
C THR A 141 19.41 18.67 7.03
N LEU A 142 19.05 19.80 7.65
CA LEU A 142 19.05 21.10 7.01
C LEU A 142 20.49 21.62 6.85
N LYS A 143 20.90 21.89 5.62
CA LYS A 143 22.20 22.52 5.31
C LYS A 143 21.99 24.00 4.99
N ILE A 144 22.33 24.86 5.95
CA ILE A 144 22.01 26.32 5.94
C ILE A 144 22.64 27.06 4.74
N ASN A 145 23.78 26.61 4.23
CA ASN A 145 24.51 27.27 3.14
C ASN A 145 24.65 26.41 1.87
N SER A 146 23.73 25.47 1.64
CA SER A 146 23.75 24.61 0.45
C SER A 146 22.53 24.85 -0.43
N PRO A 147 22.63 24.64 -1.76
CA PRO A 147 21.48 24.68 -2.64
C PRO A 147 20.36 23.75 -2.14
N ARG A 148 19.12 24.24 -2.18
CA ARG A 148 17.95 23.43 -1.85
C ARG A 148 17.54 22.62 -3.07
N ILE A 149 17.45 21.31 -2.90
CA ILE A 149 17.04 20.37 -3.95
C ILE A 149 15.61 19.92 -3.67
N VAL A 150 14.75 19.99 -4.68
CA VAL A 150 13.38 19.48 -4.62
C VAL A 150 13.21 18.48 -5.76
N LEU A 151 12.68 17.30 -5.45
CA LEU A 151 12.29 16.30 -6.45
C LEU A 151 10.81 16.47 -6.76
N VAL A 152 10.49 16.69 -8.03
CA VAL A 152 9.11 16.85 -8.48
C VAL A 152 8.67 15.58 -9.21
N LYS A 153 7.68 14.89 -8.65
CA LYS A 153 6.98 13.78 -9.32
C LYS A 153 5.75 14.34 -10.00
N LEU A 154 5.69 14.24 -11.33
CA LEU A 154 4.52 14.61 -12.12
C LEU A 154 3.65 13.38 -12.36
N VAL A 155 2.34 13.54 -12.16
CA VAL A 155 1.33 12.51 -12.44
C VAL A 155 0.49 12.99 -13.63
N SER A 156 0.19 12.08 -14.57
CA SER A 156 -0.65 12.42 -15.71
C SER A 156 -2.09 12.70 -15.27
N GLY A 157 -2.84 13.50 -16.03
CA GLY A 157 -4.24 13.76 -15.72
C GLY A 157 -5.10 12.48 -15.63
N LEU A 158 -4.79 11.46 -16.43
CA LEU A 158 -5.41 10.14 -16.33
C LEU A 158 -5.02 9.43 -15.03
N GLY A 159 -3.77 9.54 -14.59
CA GLY A 159 -3.31 9.02 -13.30
C GLY A 159 -4.03 9.67 -12.12
N CYS A 160 -4.39 10.95 -12.22
CA CYS A 160 -5.18 11.67 -11.22
C CYS A 160 -6.66 11.24 -11.15
N MET A 161 -7.13 10.36 -12.04
CA MET A 161 -8.46 9.76 -11.94
C MET A 161 -8.50 8.56 -10.99
N TYR A 162 -7.34 8.00 -10.65
CA TYR A 162 -7.22 6.92 -9.69
C TYR A 162 -7.09 7.47 -8.27
N GLU A 163 -7.59 6.72 -7.30
CA GLU A 163 -7.52 7.13 -5.91
C GLU A 163 -6.10 7.02 -5.37
N THR A 164 -5.68 8.06 -4.66
CA THR A 164 -4.43 8.08 -3.91
C THR A 164 -4.74 8.60 -2.52
N ALA A 165 -4.60 7.70 -1.54
CA ALA A 165 -4.62 8.05 -0.14
C ALA A 165 -3.39 8.90 0.20
N ILE A 166 -3.63 10.00 0.91
CA ILE A 166 -2.59 10.91 1.38
C ILE A 166 -2.64 11.05 2.89
N PHE A 167 -1.46 11.04 3.51
CA PHE A 167 -1.28 11.13 4.97
C PHE A 167 -2.15 10.13 5.75
N PRO A 168 -1.99 8.82 5.53
CA PRO A 168 -2.67 7.81 6.34
C PRO A 168 -2.28 7.89 7.83
N GLY A 169 -3.03 7.21 8.69
CA GLY A 169 -2.70 7.14 10.11
C GLY A 169 -1.39 6.39 10.38
N GLU A 170 -1.12 5.35 9.60
CA GLU A 170 0.05 4.48 9.74
C GLU A 170 0.80 4.33 8.39
N PRO A 171 2.10 3.98 8.40
CA PRO A 171 2.90 3.94 7.19
C PRO A 171 2.37 2.96 6.14
N GLY A 172 2.14 3.47 4.93
CA GLY A 172 1.53 2.69 3.83
C GLY A 172 0.10 2.23 4.10
N GLY A 173 -0.60 2.81 5.09
CA GLY A 173 -1.99 2.51 5.40
C GLY A 173 -2.99 3.29 4.53
N CYS A 174 -4.27 3.12 4.84
CA CYS A 174 -5.40 3.79 4.22
C CYS A 174 -6.36 4.42 5.25
N LEU A 175 -6.45 3.87 6.46
CA LEU A 175 -7.25 4.41 7.55
C LEU A 175 -6.75 5.81 7.94
N ASN A 176 -7.68 6.69 8.28
CA ASN A 176 -7.44 8.10 8.63
C ASN A 176 -6.72 8.93 7.54
N SER A 177 -6.61 8.39 6.33
CA SER A 177 -6.08 9.11 5.17
C SER A 177 -7.08 10.15 4.63
N ARG A 178 -6.58 11.03 3.77
CA ARG A 178 -7.41 11.90 2.91
C ARG A 178 -7.23 11.45 1.47
N SER A 179 -8.17 11.79 0.59
CA SER A 179 -7.97 11.60 -0.84
C SER A 179 -7.27 12.79 -1.47
N ILE A 180 -6.39 12.52 -2.44
CA ILE A 180 -5.82 13.56 -3.29
C ILE A 180 -6.88 14.27 -4.16
N MET A 181 -7.96 13.56 -4.52
CA MET A 181 -9.04 14.12 -5.34
C MET A 181 -9.87 15.13 -4.54
N ASP A 182 -10.04 14.93 -3.23
CA ASP A 182 -10.78 15.86 -2.36
C ASP A 182 -10.06 17.21 -2.20
N VAL A 183 -8.75 17.24 -2.45
CA VAL A 183 -7.94 18.47 -2.50
C VAL A 183 -7.68 18.93 -3.94
N SER A 184 -8.55 18.54 -4.88
CA SER A 184 -8.51 18.96 -6.29
C SER A 184 -7.17 18.64 -6.99
N ASN A 185 -6.51 17.55 -6.61
CA ASN A 185 -5.20 17.17 -7.13
C ASN A 185 -4.13 18.26 -7.01
N MET A 186 -4.22 19.10 -5.97
CA MET A 186 -3.25 20.15 -5.70
C MET A 186 -1.86 19.57 -5.40
N PRO A 187 -0.77 20.24 -5.81
CA PRO A 187 0.59 19.80 -5.50
C PRO A 187 0.79 19.62 -3.98
N LEU A 188 1.37 18.48 -3.62
CA LEU A 188 1.69 18.14 -2.23
C LEU A 188 3.19 18.32 -1.99
N PHE A 189 3.52 19.04 -0.92
CA PHE A 189 4.88 19.12 -0.40
C PHE A 189 5.03 18.11 0.73
N VAL A 190 5.94 17.14 0.54
CA VAL A 190 6.25 16.11 1.53
C VAL A 190 7.76 16.02 1.73
N THR A 191 8.19 15.72 2.95
CA THR A 191 9.60 15.46 3.24
C THR A 191 10.02 14.08 2.71
N PRO A 192 11.33 13.84 2.49
CA PRO A 192 11.82 12.52 2.11
C PRO A 192 11.40 11.42 3.08
N SER A 193 11.36 11.73 4.39
CA SER A 193 10.94 10.78 5.42
C SER A 193 9.43 10.52 5.39
N GLN A 194 8.61 11.55 5.15
CA GLN A 194 7.16 11.37 4.93
C GLN A 194 6.88 10.47 3.73
N TYR A 195 7.61 10.68 2.63
CA TYR A 195 7.48 9.84 1.44
C TYR A 195 7.87 8.38 1.72
N LYS A 196 8.92 8.15 2.52
CA LYS A 196 9.33 6.79 2.96
C LYS A 196 8.29 6.12 3.84
N ASP A 197 7.63 6.88 4.71
CA ASP A 197 6.52 6.40 5.53
C ASP A 197 5.22 6.23 4.70
N GLY A 198 5.27 6.34 3.37
CA GLY A 198 4.11 6.03 2.53
C GLY A 198 2.99 7.08 2.60
N VAL A 199 3.33 8.35 2.83
CA VAL A 199 2.34 9.45 2.82
C VAL A 199 1.56 9.56 1.50
N VAL A 200 2.11 9.06 0.40
CA VAL A 200 1.43 9.00 -0.90
C VAL A 200 1.25 7.53 -1.28
N HIS A 201 0.02 7.05 -1.22
CA HIS A 201 -0.33 5.64 -1.39
C HIS A 201 -1.40 5.49 -2.48
N SER A 202 -1.02 4.95 -3.64
CA SER A 202 -1.96 4.66 -4.75
C SER A 202 -2.81 3.45 -4.37
N LEU A 203 -4.14 3.52 -4.55
CA LEU A 203 -5.04 2.40 -4.21
C LEU A 203 -5.44 1.56 -5.44
N CYS A 204 -4.90 1.88 -6.61
CA CYS A 204 -5.13 1.22 -7.89
C CYS A 204 -4.10 1.67 -8.94
#